data_AF-A0A4Q1CMC5-F1
#
_entry.id   AF-A0A4Q1CMC5-F1
#
_cell.length_a   1.000
_cell.length_b   1.000
_cell.length_c   1.000
_cell.angle_alpha   90.00
_cell.angle_beta   90.00
_cell.angle_gamma   90.00
#
_symmetry.space_group_name_H-M   'P 1'
#
loop_
_entity.id
_entity.type
_entity.pdbx_description
1 polymer ?
#
loop_
_entity_poly.entity_id
_entity_poly.type
_entity_poly.pdbx_seq_one_letter_code
_entity_poly.pdbx_strand_id
1 'polypeptide(L)'
;MQLQLSLQAILETATAKQQENDRFVQHLKQLNEDELDAEVQRLDNVISPQISCTDCGNCCKGLMVNITAEEADRASAHLHMSREAFDEKYVEKGGHELMILNKIPCHFLSDNKCSIYEVRFAGCREFPALHLPQFNRRLFTVMMHYDRCPIIFNVMEELKNTTHFNAESK
;
A
#
# COMPACT_ATOMS: atom_id res chain seq x y z
N MET A 1 -8.98 -1.73 20.48
CA MET A 1 -8.75 -2.75 19.44
C MET A 1 -7.31 -3.21 19.54
N GLN A 2 -7.06 -4.52 19.49
CA GLN A 2 -5.70 -5.07 19.44
C GLN A 2 -5.30 -5.23 17.98
N LEU A 3 -4.19 -4.62 17.56
CA LEU A 3 -3.70 -4.68 16.19
C LEU A 3 -2.94 -5.98 15.94
N GLN A 4 -3.19 -6.62 14.80
CA GLN A 4 -2.41 -7.76 14.31
C GLN A 4 -1.21 -7.26 13.50
N LEU A 5 0.01 -7.56 13.96
CA LEU A 5 1.25 -7.12 13.31
C LEU A 5 2.09 -8.28 12.75
N SER A 6 1.78 -9.53 13.11
CA SER A 6 2.47 -10.70 12.60
C SER A 6 2.11 -10.94 11.14
N LEU A 7 3.09 -10.81 10.25
CA LEU A 7 2.91 -11.04 8.81
C LEU A 7 2.41 -12.46 8.52
N GLN A 8 2.88 -13.45 9.28
CA GLN A 8 2.45 -14.83 9.14
C GLN A 8 0.96 -14.98 9.50
N ALA A 9 0.55 -14.41 10.63
CA ALA A 9 -0.85 -14.48 11.06
C ALA A 9 -1.79 -13.71 10.11
N ILE A 10 -1.33 -12.58 9.56
CA ILE A 10 -2.05 -11.81 8.52
C ILE A 10 -2.26 -12.68 7.29
N LEU A 11 -1.19 -13.32 6.77
CA LEU A 11 -1.26 -14.17 5.58
C LEU A 11 -2.19 -15.38 5.79
N GLU A 12 -2.08 -16.04 6.94
CA GLU A 12 -2.96 -17.16 7.32
C GLU A 12 -4.42 -16.72 7.39
N THR A 13 -4.69 -15.58 8.04
CA THR A 13 -6.04 -15.03 8.16
C THR A 13 -6.61 -14.64 6.80
N ALA A 14 -5.81 -13.99 5.95
CA ALA A 14 -6.21 -13.62 4.60
C ALA A 14 -6.59 -14.83 3.75
N THR A 15 -5.79 -15.89 3.84
CA THR A 15 -6.07 -17.15 3.14
C THR A 15 -7.34 -17.81 3.67
N ALA A 16 -7.50 -17.89 5.00
CA ALA A 16 -8.66 -18.50 5.62
C ALA A 16 -9.97 -17.74 5.34
N LYS A 17 -9.91 -16.41 5.26
CA LYS A 17 -11.06 -15.53 5.06
C LYS A 17 -11.30 -15.13 3.59
N GLN A 18 -10.71 -15.81 2.61
CA GLN A 18 -10.81 -15.39 1.20
C GLN A 18 -12.27 -15.19 0.74
N GLN A 19 -13.16 -16.16 0.99
CA GLN A 19 -14.58 -16.06 0.59
C GLN A 19 -15.33 -14.97 1.37
N GLU A 20 -15.01 -14.77 2.65
CA GLU A 20 -15.56 -13.69 3.47
C GLU A 20 -15.15 -12.33 2.89
N ASN A 21 -13.88 -12.18 2.53
CA ASN A 21 -13.31 -10.96 1.94
C ASN A 21 -13.94 -10.65 0.58
N ASP A 22 -14.17 -11.65 -0.26
CA ASP A 22 -14.82 -11.46 -1.56
C ASP A 22 -16.25 -10.91 -1.40
N ARG A 23 -17.00 -11.41 -0.42
CA ARG A 23 -18.34 -10.88 -0.09
C ARG A 23 -18.26 -9.49 0.54
N PHE A 24 -17.27 -9.25 1.41
CA PHE A 24 -17.06 -7.95 2.01
C PHE A 24 -16.77 -6.88 0.94
N VAL A 25 -15.98 -7.20 -0.09
CA VAL A 25 -15.75 -6.30 -1.23
C VAL A 25 -17.07 -5.97 -1.95
N GLN A 26 -17.98 -6.93 -2.11
CA GLN A 26 -19.30 -6.64 -2.71
C GLN A 26 -20.16 -5.76 -1.80
N HIS A 27 -20.12 -6.00 -0.49
CA HIS A 27 -20.80 -5.16 0.50
C HIS A 27 -20.33 -3.70 0.41
N LEU A 28 -19.01 -3.48 0.44
CA LEU A 28 -18.43 -2.13 0.37
C LEU A 28 -18.81 -1.38 -0.92
N LYS A 29 -18.98 -2.07 -2.05
CA LYS A 29 -19.41 -1.45 -3.31
C LYS A 29 -20.85 -0.92 -3.28
N GLN A 30 -21.67 -1.40 -2.34
CA GLN A 30 -23.07 -0.99 -2.20
C GLN A 30 -23.27 0.16 -1.20
N LEU A 31 -22.23 0.48 -0.42
CA LEU A 31 -22.27 1.58 0.54
C LEU A 31 -22.18 2.94 -0.17
N ASN A 32 -22.64 3.97 0.52
CA ASN A 32 -22.45 5.35 0.08
C ASN A 32 -20.94 5.67 0.01
N GLU A 33 -20.51 6.27 -1.10
CA GLU A 33 -19.09 6.54 -1.37
C GLU A 33 -18.48 7.52 -0.36
N ASP A 34 -19.17 8.62 -0.05
CA ASP A 34 -18.67 9.66 0.85
C ASP A 34 -18.61 9.16 2.31
N GLU A 35 -19.63 8.39 2.74
CA GLU A 35 -19.65 7.79 4.09
C GLU A 35 -18.54 6.75 4.25
N LEU A 36 -18.31 5.93 3.22
CA LEU A 36 -17.24 4.93 3.22
C LEU A 36 -15.86 5.60 3.26
N ASP A 37 -15.63 6.63 2.45
CA ASP A 37 -14.38 7.38 2.45
C ASP A 37 -14.11 8.01 3.81
N ALA A 38 -15.12 8.65 4.42
CA ALA A 38 -15.01 9.25 5.74
C ALA A 38 -14.66 8.21 6.82
N GLU A 39 -15.30 7.04 6.77
CA GLU A 39 -15.05 5.97 7.74
C GLU A 39 -13.66 5.34 7.57
N VAL A 40 -13.22 5.08 6.34
CA VAL A 40 -11.86 4.57 6.07
C VAL A 40 -10.81 5.58 6.52
N GLN A 41 -10.99 6.87 6.24
CA GLN A 41 -10.09 7.92 6.71
C GLN A 41 -10.03 7.98 8.23
N ARG A 42 -11.18 7.87 8.91
CA ARG A 42 -11.24 7.83 10.37
C ARG A 42 -10.45 6.65 10.92
N LEU A 43 -10.60 5.46 10.34
CA LEU A 43 -9.88 4.25 10.75
C LEU A 43 -8.37 4.36 10.44
N ASP A 44 -8.00 4.84 9.26
CA ASP A 44 -6.60 5.06 8.86
C ASP A 44 -5.88 6.00 9.83
N ASN A 45 -6.51 7.13 10.18
CA ASN A 45 -5.98 8.11 11.13
C ASN A 45 -5.79 7.53 12.55
N VAL A 46 -6.56 6.52 12.93
CA VAL A 46 -6.41 5.84 14.22
C VAL A 46 -5.34 4.74 14.15
N ILE A 47 -5.34 3.93 13.09
CA ILE A 47 -4.57 2.69 13.00
C ILE A 47 -3.15 2.93 12.48
N SER A 48 -3.00 3.68 11.39
CA SER A 48 -1.70 3.88 10.73
C SER A 48 -0.61 4.43 11.66
N PRO A 49 -0.87 5.43 12.53
CA PRO A 49 0.14 5.94 13.45
C PRO A 49 0.66 4.93 14.48
N GLN A 50 -0.07 3.83 14.70
CA GLN A 50 0.30 2.78 15.65
C GLN A 50 1.18 1.68 15.01
N ILE A 51 1.42 1.74 13.70
CA ILE A 51 2.13 0.71 12.94
C ILE A 51 3.34 1.33 12.24
N SER A 52 4.55 0.88 12.63
CA SER A 52 5.78 1.28 11.94
C SER A 52 5.95 0.50 10.63
N CYS A 53 5.74 1.17 9.49
CA CYS A 53 5.89 0.54 8.18
C CYS A 53 7.35 0.12 7.89
N THR A 54 8.32 0.74 8.58
CA THR A 54 9.74 0.37 8.52
C THR A 54 10.08 -0.91 9.27
N ASP A 55 9.16 -1.47 10.06
CA ASP A 55 9.39 -2.74 10.74
C ASP A 55 9.27 -3.92 9.74
N CYS A 56 8.31 -3.84 8.81
CA CYS A 56 8.10 -4.89 7.81
C CYS A 56 8.79 -4.63 6.47
N GLY A 57 8.80 -3.37 5.98
CA GLY A 57 9.35 -3.00 4.66
C GLY A 57 8.70 -3.73 3.48
N ASN A 58 7.51 -4.34 3.65
CA ASN A 58 6.91 -5.23 2.63
C ASN A 58 6.58 -4.51 1.31
N CYS A 59 6.21 -3.22 1.38
CA CYS A 59 6.01 -2.42 0.17
C CYS A 59 7.30 -2.33 -0.66
N CYS A 60 8.44 -2.06 -0.02
CA CYS A 60 9.75 -2.02 -0.69
C CYS A 60 10.25 -3.38 -1.18
N LYS A 61 9.77 -4.48 -0.58
CA LYS A 61 10.15 -5.86 -0.93
C LYS A 61 9.40 -6.42 -2.13
N GLY A 62 8.19 -5.93 -2.41
CA GLY A 62 7.28 -6.61 -3.33
C GLY A 62 6.47 -5.73 -4.27
N LEU A 63 6.55 -4.40 -4.18
CA LEU A 63 5.80 -3.50 -5.07
C LEU A 63 6.67 -2.97 -6.20
N MET A 64 6.10 -2.98 -7.40
CA MET A 64 6.60 -2.21 -8.52
C MET A 64 6.26 -0.74 -8.28
N VAL A 65 7.23 0.15 -8.52
CA VAL A 65 7.09 1.58 -8.25
C VAL A 65 7.17 2.33 -9.57
N ASN A 66 6.08 2.99 -9.95
CA ASN A 66 6.09 3.99 -11.01
C ASN A 66 6.75 5.28 -10.50
N ILE A 67 7.55 5.91 -11.35
CA ILE A 67 8.24 7.15 -11.03
C ILE A 67 8.08 8.16 -12.17
N THR A 68 8.08 9.43 -11.82
CA THR A 68 8.06 10.55 -12.78
C THR A 68 9.46 11.00 -13.16
N ALA A 69 9.58 11.84 -14.20
CA ALA A 69 10.88 12.38 -14.60
C ALA A 69 11.45 13.26 -13.49
N GLU A 70 10.61 14.10 -12.89
CA GLU A 70 10.99 15.02 -11.82
C GLU A 70 11.43 14.27 -10.56
N GLU A 71 10.84 13.11 -10.29
CA GLU A 71 11.26 12.26 -9.18
C GLU A 71 12.62 11.62 -9.40
N ALA A 72 12.88 11.13 -10.61
CA ALA A 72 14.17 10.57 -10.95
C ALA A 72 15.28 11.64 -10.99
N ASP A 73 14.96 12.89 -11.37
CA ASP A 73 15.89 14.01 -11.24
C ASP A 73 16.24 14.30 -9.78
N ARG A 74 15.24 14.34 -8.89
CA ARG A 74 15.49 14.53 -7.44
C ARG A 74 16.30 13.38 -6.84
N ALA A 75 15.99 12.14 -7.21
CA ALA A 75 16.69 10.96 -6.71
C ALA A 75 18.14 10.90 -7.20
N SER A 76 18.40 11.19 -8.48
CA SER A 76 19.76 11.23 -9.04
C SER A 76 20.62 12.33 -8.41
N ALA A 77 20.06 13.52 -8.20
CA ALA A 77 20.72 14.61 -7.50
C ALA A 77 21.07 14.24 -6.04
N HIS A 78 20.15 13.60 -5.33
CA HIS A 78 20.37 13.14 -3.95
C HIS A 78 21.46 12.05 -3.87
N LEU A 79 21.59 11.21 -4.90
CA LEU A 79 22.62 10.17 -4.99
C LEU A 79 23.96 10.70 -5.55
N HIS A 80 24.06 12.00 -5.83
CA HIS A 80 25.23 12.63 -6.43
C HIS A 80 25.68 11.95 -7.74
N MET A 81 24.72 11.61 -8.60
CA MET A 81 24.99 11.01 -9.92
C MET A 81 24.21 11.71 -11.04
N SER A 82 24.63 11.52 -12.29
CA SER A 82 23.92 12.09 -13.43
C SER A 82 22.57 11.39 -13.64
N ARG A 83 21.65 12.08 -14.32
CA ARG A 83 20.33 11.53 -14.60
C ARG A 83 20.39 10.31 -15.52
N GLU A 84 21.29 10.33 -16.50
CA GLU A 84 21.53 9.22 -17.42
C GLU A 84 22.01 7.98 -16.68
N ALA A 85 23.00 8.13 -15.80
CA ALA A 85 23.52 7.04 -15.00
C ALA A 85 22.48 6.49 -14.00
N PHE A 86 21.58 7.34 -13.49
CA PHE A 86 20.47 6.91 -12.65
C PHE A 86 19.48 6.05 -13.44
N ASP A 87 19.10 6.50 -14.63
CA ASP A 87 18.17 5.79 -15.49
C ASP A 87 18.72 4.41 -15.89
N GLU A 88 19.97 4.36 -16.36
CA GLU A 88 20.64 3.11 -16.73
C GLU A 88 20.68 2.09 -15.57
N LYS A 89 20.88 2.58 -14.34
CA LYS A 89 21.06 1.72 -13.18
C LYS A 89 19.73 1.28 -12.54
N TYR A 90 18.75 2.17 -12.46
CA TYR A 90 17.59 1.98 -11.59
C TYR A 90 16.24 2.00 -12.30
N VAL A 91 16.16 2.46 -13.55
CA VAL A 91 14.88 2.74 -14.22
C VAL A 91 14.69 1.84 -15.43
N GLU A 92 13.48 1.32 -15.59
CA GLU A 92 13.01 0.72 -16.83
C GLU A 92 11.97 1.65 -17.44
N LYS A 93 12.15 2.00 -18.71
CA LYS A 93 11.27 2.92 -19.45
C LYS A 93 10.41 2.11 -20.41
N GLY A 94 9.09 2.25 -20.28
CA GLY A 94 8.09 1.62 -21.14
C GLY A 94 7.53 2.58 -22.19
N GLY A 95 6.51 2.11 -22.91
CA GLY A 95 5.73 2.97 -23.81
C GLY A 95 4.94 4.04 -23.03
N HIS A 96 4.55 5.11 -23.73
CA HIS A 96 3.75 6.22 -23.16
C HIS A 96 4.39 6.90 -21.94
N GLU A 97 5.71 7.12 -21.97
CA GLU A 97 6.46 7.82 -20.91
C GLU A 97 6.42 7.14 -19.53
N LEU A 98 5.97 5.88 -19.47
CA LEU A 98 5.97 5.10 -18.24
C LEU A 98 7.42 4.84 -17.80
N MET A 99 7.72 5.15 -16.54
CA MET A 99 9.00 4.80 -15.92
C MET A 99 8.74 4.05 -14.62
N ILE A 100 9.43 2.92 -14.45
CA ILE A 100 9.35 2.10 -13.24
C ILE A 100 10.74 1.87 -12.67
N LEU A 101 10.82 1.56 -11.38
CA LEU A 101 12.04 0.95 -10.85
C LEU A 101 12.22 -0.45 -11.43
N ASN A 102 13.42 -0.72 -11.96
CA ASN A 102 13.73 -1.93 -12.72
C ASN A 102 14.02 -3.17 -11.85
N LYS A 103 13.78 -3.12 -10.53
CA LYS A 103 14.10 -4.23 -9.62
C LYS A 103 13.18 -4.33 -8.42
N ILE A 104 12.83 -5.58 -8.10
CA ILE A 104 12.15 -6.00 -6.86
C ILE A 104 13.00 -7.11 -6.20
N PRO A 105 13.38 -7.01 -4.91
CA PRO A 105 13.19 -5.88 -4.01
C PRO A 105 13.83 -4.58 -4.53
N CYS A 106 13.27 -3.44 -4.12
CA CYS A 106 13.73 -2.11 -4.53
C CYS A 106 15.24 -1.93 -4.25
N HIS A 107 15.97 -1.29 -5.19
CA HIS A 107 17.40 -0.98 -5.03
C HIS A 107 17.74 -0.16 -3.79
N PHE A 108 16.78 0.64 -3.32
CA PHE A 108 16.96 1.52 -2.18
C PHE A 108 16.57 0.86 -0.86
N LEU A 109 16.23 -0.43 -0.83
CA LEU A 109 15.89 -1.11 0.41
C LEU A 109 17.15 -1.48 1.20
N SER A 110 17.25 -1.02 2.45
CA SER A 110 18.26 -1.40 3.45
C SER A 110 17.57 -1.56 4.80
N ASP A 111 17.70 -2.73 5.43
CA ASP A 111 17.13 -3.03 6.77
C ASP A 111 15.66 -2.60 6.92
N ASN A 112 14.81 -2.98 5.95
CA ASN A 112 13.39 -2.63 5.85
C ASN A 112 13.08 -1.13 5.68
N LYS A 113 14.10 -0.28 5.50
CA LYS A 113 13.96 1.15 5.26
C LYS A 113 14.52 1.57 3.90
N CYS A 114 13.96 2.62 3.32
CA CYS A 114 14.49 3.22 2.10
C CYS A 114 15.77 4.00 2.41
N SER A 115 16.86 3.77 1.69
CA SER A 115 18.12 4.50 1.81
C SER A 115 18.03 5.95 1.33
N ILE A 116 17.07 6.23 0.44
CA ILE A 116 16.74 7.58 -0.04
C ILE A 116 15.42 8.10 0.57
N TYR A 117 15.15 7.78 1.84
CA TYR A 117 13.84 7.97 2.48
C TYR A 117 13.23 9.37 2.30
N GLU A 118 14.04 10.43 2.36
CA GLU A 118 13.60 11.82 2.22
C GLU A 118 13.11 12.15 0.81
N VAL A 119 13.76 11.58 -0.21
CA VAL A 119 13.43 11.79 -1.62
C VAL A 119 12.72 10.60 -2.26
N ARG A 120 12.18 9.67 -1.44
CA ARG A 120 11.47 8.48 -1.92
C ARG A 120 10.32 8.84 -2.88
N PHE A 121 9.89 7.92 -3.72
CA PHE A 121 8.87 8.21 -4.74
C PHE A 121 7.48 8.46 -4.13
N ALA A 122 6.61 9.19 -4.84
CA ALA A 122 5.28 9.58 -4.38
C ALA A 122 4.42 8.37 -4.06
N GLY A 123 4.42 7.34 -4.92
CA GLY A 123 3.75 6.08 -4.63
C GLY A 123 4.26 5.41 -3.35
N CYS A 124 5.57 5.51 -3.06
CA CYS A 124 6.15 4.99 -1.81
C CYS A 124 5.77 5.83 -0.57
N ARG A 125 5.53 7.14 -0.73
CA ARG A 125 5.02 8.00 0.36
C ARG A 125 3.53 7.77 0.61
N GLU A 126 2.78 7.57 -0.46
CA GLU A 126 1.32 7.55 -0.43
C GLU A 126 0.78 6.20 0.02
N PHE A 127 1.47 5.09 -0.29
CA PHE A 127 1.05 3.74 0.15
C PHE A 127 0.83 3.67 1.67
N PRO A 128 -0.32 3.15 2.15
CA PRO A 128 -1.36 2.39 1.43
C PRO A 128 -2.49 3.21 0.79
N ALA A 129 -2.40 4.54 0.78
CA ALA A 129 -3.31 5.47 0.12
C ALA A 129 -4.77 5.40 0.62
N LEU A 130 -5.00 4.99 1.86
CA LEU A 130 -6.34 4.81 2.42
C LEU A 130 -7.10 6.15 2.57
N HIS A 131 -6.38 7.26 2.69
CA HIS A 131 -6.95 8.60 2.78
C HIS A 131 -7.54 9.16 1.47
N LEU A 132 -7.19 8.61 0.30
CA LEU A 132 -7.70 9.12 -0.98
C LEU A 132 -9.19 8.80 -1.17
N PRO A 133 -9.95 9.65 -1.90
CA PRO A 133 -11.37 9.43 -2.13
C PRO A 133 -11.65 8.23 -3.06
N GLN A 134 -12.93 7.91 -3.23
CA GLN A 134 -13.46 6.84 -4.07
C GLN A 134 -12.89 5.47 -3.69
N PHE A 135 -12.85 5.18 -2.39
CA PHE A 135 -12.25 3.96 -1.85
C PHE A 135 -12.87 2.69 -2.46
N ASN A 136 -14.19 2.68 -2.67
CA ASN A 136 -14.94 1.62 -3.36
C ASN A 136 -14.37 1.26 -4.76
N ARG A 137 -13.76 2.19 -5.48
CA ARG A 137 -13.15 1.96 -6.80
C ARG A 137 -11.73 1.39 -6.72
N ARG A 138 -11.10 1.51 -5.55
CA ARG A 138 -9.71 1.12 -5.29
C ARG A 138 -9.60 -0.20 -4.51
N LEU A 139 -10.73 -0.82 -4.18
CA LEU A 139 -10.81 -2.07 -3.42
C LEU A 139 -9.93 -3.19 -3.97
N PHE A 140 -9.82 -3.33 -5.31
CA PHE A 140 -8.94 -4.34 -5.90
C PHE A 140 -7.48 -4.15 -5.46
N THR A 141 -6.95 -2.95 -5.59
CA THR A 141 -5.58 -2.61 -5.18
C THR A 141 -5.36 -2.76 -3.68
N VAL A 142 -6.33 -2.34 -2.88
CA VAL A 142 -6.27 -2.48 -1.42
C VAL A 142 -6.23 -3.96 -1.03
N MET A 143 -7.12 -4.79 -1.61
CA MET A 143 -7.21 -6.21 -1.29
C MET A 143 -6.02 -7.03 -1.78
N MET A 144 -5.34 -6.62 -2.88
CA MET A 144 -4.05 -7.21 -3.29
C MET A 144 -2.95 -7.08 -2.24
N HIS A 145 -3.12 -6.21 -1.24
CA HIS A 145 -2.13 -5.96 -0.19
C HIS A 145 -2.65 -6.28 1.22
N TYR A 146 -3.89 -6.77 1.33
CA TYR A 146 -4.49 -7.18 2.59
C TYR A 146 -3.72 -8.31 3.28
N ASP A 147 -3.11 -9.21 2.49
CA ASP A 147 -2.32 -10.36 2.93
C ASP A 147 -0.90 -10.02 3.45
N ARG A 148 -0.46 -8.77 3.30
CA ARG A 148 0.95 -8.40 3.52
C ARG A 148 1.18 -7.08 4.24
N CYS A 149 0.18 -6.20 4.27
CA CYS A 149 0.29 -4.89 4.89
C CYS A 149 -0.51 -4.85 6.20
N PRO A 150 0.15 -4.76 7.37
CA PRO A 150 -0.56 -4.69 8.65
C PRO A 150 -1.53 -3.50 8.74
N ILE A 151 -1.22 -2.36 8.11
CA ILE A 151 -2.14 -1.21 8.09
C ILE A 151 -3.42 -1.56 7.35
N ILE A 152 -3.32 -2.04 6.11
CA ILE A 152 -4.48 -2.41 5.29
C ILE A 152 -5.28 -3.50 5.99
N PHE A 153 -4.60 -4.54 6.50
CA PHE A 153 -5.27 -5.64 7.20
C PHE A 153 -6.14 -5.13 8.35
N ASN A 154 -5.55 -4.36 9.28
CA ASN A 154 -6.29 -3.91 10.46
C ASN A 154 -7.39 -2.90 10.11
N VAL A 155 -7.18 -2.01 9.13
CA VAL A 155 -8.23 -1.09 8.66
C VAL A 155 -9.40 -1.87 8.07
N MET A 156 -9.12 -2.86 7.22
CA MET A 156 -10.17 -3.64 6.57
C MET A 156 -10.93 -4.54 7.55
N GLU A 157 -10.24 -5.15 8.52
CA GLU A 157 -10.90 -5.94 9.57
C GLU A 157 -11.78 -5.09 10.47
N GLU A 158 -11.35 -3.87 10.82
CA GLU A 158 -12.19 -2.97 11.61
C GLU A 158 -13.34 -2.38 10.79
N LEU A 159 -13.13 -2.12 9.51
CA LEU A 159 -14.17 -1.64 8.60
C LEU A 159 -15.32 -2.66 8.48
N LYS A 160 -15.06 -3.97 8.55
CA LYS A 160 -16.12 -4.99 8.62
C LYS A 160 -17.03 -4.77 9.82
N ASN A 161 -16.45 -4.43 10.98
CA ASN A 161 -17.21 -4.19 12.21
C ASN A 161 -18.06 -2.92 12.10
N THR A 162 -17.46 -1.82 11.63
CA THR A 162 -18.12 -0.51 11.61
C THR A 162 -19.15 -0.36 10.50
N THR A 163 -19.00 -1.11 9.41
CA THR A 163 -20.00 -1.20 8.32
C THR A 163 -21.05 -2.29 8.56
N HIS A 164 -21.07 -2.90 9.75
CA HIS A 164 -22.01 -3.96 10.15
C HIS A 164 -22.06 -5.13 9.17
N PHE A 165 -20.92 -5.48 8.58
CA PHE A 165 -20.82 -6.61 7.66
C PHE A 165 -21.05 -7.92 8.42
N ASN A 166 -22.02 -8.72 7.97
CA ASN A 166 -22.30 -10.02 8.54
C ASN A 166 -21.41 -11.10 7.89
N ALA A 167 -20.37 -11.53 8.59
CA ALA A 167 -19.45 -12.57 8.12
C ALA A 167 -20.10 -13.97 8.04
N GLU A 168 -21.21 -14.21 8.73
CA GLU A 168 -21.88 -15.51 8.81
C GLU A 168 -22.96 -15.71 7.75
N SER A 169 -23.49 -14.62 7.16
CA SER A 169 -24.47 -14.73 6.07
C SER A 169 -23.83 -15.43 4.89
N LYS A 170 -24.27 -16.65 4.57
CA LYS A 170 -23.78 -17.48 3.45
C LYS A 170 -24.05 -16.84 2.10
#